data_AF-A0A7W2B711-F1
#
_entry.id   AF-A0A7W2B711-F1
#
_cell.length_a   1.000
_cell.length_b   1.000
_cell.length_c   1.000
_cell.angle_alpha   90.00
_cell.angle_beta   90.00
_cell.angle_gamma   90.00
#
_symmetry.space_group_name_H-M   'P 1'
#
loop_
_entity.id
_entity.type
_entity.pdbx_description
1 polymer ?
#
loop_
_entity_poly.entity_id
_entity_poly.type
_entity_poly.pdbx_seq_one_letter_code
_entity_poly.pdbx_strand_id
1 'polypeptide(L)'
;MISTPKQLVIVVLLAFAVPLTVILLVVQFITSGINADPDSSAMSEAAIAKRMQVLNADSSTQIANNQAIDSPAIAVDPGESLYNTVCQACHAAGIAGAPKTGDQSVWSARLDLGNNVLYQSVIKGKNLMPARGGATNASDDDIRAAVDFMLSTLQ
;
A
#
# COMPACT_ATOMS: atom_id res chain seq x y z
N MET A 1 28.66 37.36 9.29
CA MET A 1 29.98 36.89 9.76
C MET A 1 29.87 36.58 11.24
N ILE A 2 30.26 35.38 11.66
CA ILE A 2 30.33 35.02 13.08
C ILE A 2 31.64 35.59 13.61
N SER A 3 31.59 36.53 14.54
CA SER A 3 32.80 37.26 14.96
C SER A 3 33.25 36.92 16.37
N THR A 4 32.47 36.13 17.12
CA THR A 4 32.85 35.64 18.45
C THR A 4 32.51 34.15 18.64
N PRO A 5 33.30 33.39 19.44
CA PRO A 5 32.99 32.00 19.77
C PRO A 5 31.60 31.81 20.39
N LYS A 6 31.14 32.80 21.16
CA LYS A 6 29.78 32.81 21.74
C LYS A 6 28.69 32.94 20.68
N GLN A 7 28.92 33.74 19.63
CA GLN A 7 27.98 33.89 18.52
C GLN A 7 27.90 32.62 17.67
N LEU A 8 29.00 31.86 17.54
CA LEU A 8 28.98 30.56 16.84
C LEU A 8 28.11 29.54 17.58
N VAL A 9 28.25 29.44 18.91
CA VAL A 9 27.41 28.53 19.72
C VAL A 9 25.92 28.89 19.58
N ILE A 10 25.57 30.18 19.62
CA ILE A 10 24.18 30.62 19.48
C ILE A 10 23.62 30.27 18.09
N VAL A 11 24.38 30.51 17.02
CA VAL A 11 23.90 30.19 15.65
C VAL A 11 23.78 28.69 15.45
N VAL A 12 24.70 27.89 15.98
CA VAL A 12 24.60 26.43 15.93
C VAL A 12 23.37 25.95 16.69
N LEU A 13 23.14 26.44 17.92
CA LEU A 13 21.95 26.08 18.69
C LEU A 13 20.65 26.48 17.99
N LEU A 14 20.57 27.68 17.40
CA LEU A 14 19.41 28.11 16.64
C LEU A 14 19.23 27.30 15.35
N ALA A 15 20.31 26.92 14.66
CA ALA A 15 20.26 26.12 13.44
C ALA A 15 19.72 24.70 13.68
N PHE A 16 19.80 24.17 14.90
CA PHE A 16 19.17 22.89 15.27
C PHE A 16 17.80 23.10 15.94
N ALA A 17 17.68 24.08 16.85
CA ALA A 17 16.44 24.31 17.58
C ALA A 17 15.31 24.80 16.67
N VAL A 18 15.57 25.73 15.75
CA VAL A 18 14.55 26.28 14.85
C VAL A 18 13.92 25.19 13.96
N PRO A 19 14.67 24.36 13.21
CA PRO A 19 14.05 23.31 12.40
C PRO A 19 13.33 22.26 13.24
N LEU A 20 13.85 21.88 14.42
CA LEU A 20 13.14 20.96 15.32
C LEU A 20 11.80 21.54 15.78
N THR A 21 11.77 22.82 16.14
CA THR A 21 10.55 23.51 16.56
C THR A 21 9.55 23.62 15.41
N VAL A 22 10.02 23.91 14.18
CA VAL A 22 9.17 23.96 12.99
C VAL A 22 8.58 22.59 12.66
N ILE A 23 9.39 21.51 12.73
CA ILE A 23 8.90 20.14 12.51
C ILE A 23 7.82 19.78 13.53
N LEU A 24 8.03 20.10 14.82
CA LEU A 24 7.03 19.87 15.86
C LEU A 24 5.73 20.65 15.60
N LEU A 25 5.82 21.91 15.15
CA LEU A 25 4.65 22.71 14.79
C LEU A 25 3.92 22.16 13.57
N VAL A 26 4.63 21.67 12.56
CA VAL A 26 4.04 21.03 11.37
C VAL A 26 3.33 19.73 11.76
N VAL A 27 3.94 18.91 12.62
CA VAL A 27 3.27 17.71 13.17
C VAL A 27 2.01 18.10 13.92
N GLN A 28 2.08 19.07 14.83
CA GLN A 28 0.93 19.57 15.59
C GLN A 28 -0.17 20.15 14.68
N PHE A 29 0.19 20.86 13.61
CA PHE A 29 -0.76 21.42 12.65
C PHE A 29 -1.47 20.32 11.84
N ILE A 30 -0.72 19.32 11.39
CA ILE A 30 -1.27 18.14 10.71
C ILE A 30 -2.19 17.37 11.67
N THR A 31 -1.75 17.13 12.91
CA THR A 31 -2.52 16.36 13.90
C THR A 31 -3.68 17.13 14.51
N SER A 32 -3.66 18.46 14.58
CA SER A 32 -4.79 19.26 15.09
C SER A 32 -6.00 19.23 14.17
N GLY A 33 -5.83 18.89 12.88
CA GLY A 33 -6.92 18.60 11.95
C GLY A 33 -7.46 17.17 12.07
N ILE A 34 -6.78 16.32 12.82
CA ILE A 34 -7.16 14.93 13.09
C ILE A 34 -7.67 14.91 14.53
N ASN A 35 -8.98 14.88 14.72
CA ASN A 35 -9.55 14.53 16.03
C ASN A 35 -9.25 13.04 16.27
N ALA A 36 -8.02 12.74 16.65
CA ALA A 36 -7.65 11.43 17.15
C ALA A 36 -8.20 11.33 18.56
N ASP A 37 -9.42 10.80 18.66
CA ASP A 37 -9.95 10.31 19.93
C ASP A 37 -8.95 9.28 20.47
N PRO A 38 -8.29 9.53 21.62
CA PRO A 38 -7.38 8.57 22.23
C PRO A 38 -8.11 7.31 22.74
N ASP A 39 -9.45 7.30 22.65
CA ASP A 39 -10.32 6.19 22.99
C ASP A 39 -11.05 5.60 21.75
N SER A 40 -10.43 5.73 20.56
CA SER A 40 -10.87 4.97 19.38
C SER A 40 -10.72 3.48 19.66
N SER A 41 -11.87 2.85 19.95
CA SER A 41 -12.12 1.42 20.13
C SER A 41 -11.68 0.50 18.96
N ALA A 42 -10.87 0.99 18.03
CA ALA A 42 -10.22 0.24 16.97
C ALA A 42 -9.18 -0.79 17.48
N MET A 43 -8.87 -0.80 18.79
CA MET A 43 -7.96 -1.76 19.43
C MET A 43 -8.60 -2.46 20.66
N SER A 44 -9.92 -2.59 20.73
CA SER A 44 -10.55 -3.41 21.77
C SER A 44 -10.60 -4.90 21.37
N GLU A 45 -10.28 -5.78 22.31
CA GLU A 45 -10.34 -7.25 22.15
C GLU A 45 -11.75 -7.75 21.75
N ALA A 46 -12.78 -6.92 22.00
CA ALA A 46 -14.15 -7.14 21.57
C ALA A 46 -14.36 -7.05 20.03
N ALA A 47 -13.53 -6.29 19.31
CA ALA A 47 -13.63 -6.17 17.84
C ALA A 47 -13.06 -7.39 17.10
N ILE A 48 -12.17 -8.16 17.74
CA ILE A 48 -11.59 -9.39 17.20
C ILE A 48 -12.57 -10.56 17.33
N ALA A 49 -13.34 -10.63 18.42
CA ALA A 49 -14.35 -11.67 18.64
C ALA A 49 -15.53 -11.59 17.65
N LYS A 50 -15.88 -10.39 17.17
CA LYS A 50 -17.03 -10.21 16.27
C LYS A 50 -16.77 -10.68 14.83
N ARG A 51 -15.51 -10.78 14.40
CA ARG A 51 -15.14 -11.27 13.05
C ARG A 51 -15.13 -12.79 12.92
N MET A 52 -15.04 -13.54 14.04
CA MET A 52 -15.09 -15.02 14.01
C MET A 52 -16.52 -15.61 14.04
N GLN A 53 -17.55 -14.82 14.32
CA GLN A 53 -18.93 -15.35 14.35
C GLN A 53 -19.57 -15.50 12.97
N VAL A 54 -19.00 -14.93 11.91
CA VAL A 54 -19.57 -15.02 10.55
C VAL A 54 -19.24 -16.35 9.87
N LEU A 55 -18.28 -17.13 10.39
CA LEU A 55 -17.77 -18.34 9.72
C LEU A 55 -18.47 -19.65 10.08
N ASN A 56 -19.41 -19.67 11.04
CA ASN A 56 -19.97 -20.92 11.57
C ASN A 56 -21.51 -21.02 11.55
N ALA A 57 -22.22 -20.14 10.84
CA ALA A 57 -23.68 -20.13 10.87
C ALA A 57 -24.38 -20.92 9.75
N ASP A 58 -23.72 -21.38 8.69
CA ASP A 58 -24.42 -21.99 7.53
C ASP A 58 -23.78 -23.26 6.93
N SER A 59 -22.95 -24.00 7.68
CA SER A 59 -22.29 -25.20 7.15
C SER A 59 -23.10 -26.51 7.22
N SER A 60 -24.40 -26.48 7.53
CA SER A 60 -25.18 -27.72 7.75
C SER A 60 -26.40 -27.94 6.86
N THR A 61 -26.71 -27.08 5.89
CA THR A 61 -27.91 -27.27 5.07
C THR A 61 -27.75 -26.85 3.62
N GLN A 62 -26.73 -27.32 2.89
CA GLN A 62 -26.80 -27.41 1.42
C GLN A 62 -26.07 -28.63 0.87
N ILE A 63 -26.59 -29.82 1.19
CA ILE A 63 -26.54 -30.95 0.25
C ILE A 63 -27.94 -31.00 -0.38
N ALA A 64 -28.00 -30.92 -1.71
CA ALA A 64 -29.17 -30.89 -2.58
C ALA A 64 -29.79 -29.51 -2.87
N ASN A 65 -29.17 -28.75 -3.78
CA ASN A 65 -29.89 -28.32 -4.99
C ASN A 65 -28.95 -27.78 -6.07
N ASN A 66 -28.91 -28.45 -7.23
CA ASN A 66 -28.40 -27.87 -8.47
C ASN A 66 -29.39 -26.81 -8.96
N GLN A 67 -29.18 -25.56 -8.59
CA GLN A 67 -29.77 -24.41 -9.27
C GLN A 67 -28.74 -23.30 -9.38
N ALA A 68 -28.41 -22.96 -10.64
CA ALA A 68 -27.63 -21.79 -10.99
C ALA A 68 -28.34 -20.55 -10.44
N ILE A 69 -27.71 -19.91 -9.45
CA ILE A 69 -28.07 -18.58 -8.99
C ILE A 69 -26.86 -17.70 -9.25
N ASP A 70 -26.95 -17.00 -10.38
CA ASP A 70 -26.13 -15.85 -10.71
C ASP A 70 -26.46 -14.74 -9.70
N SER A 71 -25.64 -14.64 -8.66
CA SER A 71 -25.63 -13.52 -7.74
C SER A 71 -24.18 -13.06 -7.66
N PRO A 72 -23.87 -11.79 -7.99
CA PRO A 72 -22.50 -11.33 -7.96
C PRO A 72 -22.07 -11.30 -6.50
N ALA A 73 -21.39 -12.36 -6.06
CA ALA A 73 -20.38 -12.19 -5.05
C ALA A 73 -19.54 -11.00 -5.50
N ILE A 74 -19.40 -9.98 -4.67
CA ILE A 74 -18.37 -8.96 -4.88
C ILE A 74 -17.07 -9.74 -4.81
N ALA A 75 -16.64 -10.27 -5.95
CA ALA A 75 -15.36 -10.93 -6.12
C ALA A 75 -14.35 -9.81 -5.92
N VAL A 76 -13.84 -9.70 -4.70
CA VAL A 76 -12.69 -8.85 -4.43
C VAL A 76 -11.58 -9.41 -5.30
N ASP A 77 -11.21 -8.68 -6.34
CA ASP A 77 -10.11 -9.08 -7.21
C ASP A 77 -8.84 -9.18 -6.34
N PRO A 78 -8.24 -10.37 -6.20
CA PRO A 78 -7.07 -10.55 -5.36
C PRO A 78 -5.89 -9.69 -5.82
N GLY A 79 -5.81 -9.40 -7.13
CA GLY A 79 -4.82 -8.52 -7.73
C GLY A 79 -5.02 -7.06 -7.33
N GLU A 80 -6.26 -6.57 -7.39
CA GLU A 80 -6.60 -5.22 -6.93
C GLU A 80 -6.31 -5.05 -5.44
N SER A 81 -6.68 -6.04 -4.62
CA SER A 81 -6.43 -6.04 -3.18
C SER A 81 -4.93 -5.95 -2.86
N LEU A 82 -4.11 -6.76 -3.53
CA LEU A 82 -2.66 -6.74 -3.34
C LEU A 82 -2.03 -5.43 -3.86
N TYR A 83 -2.55 -4.89 -4.96
CA TYR A 83 -2.13 -3.59 -5.46
C TYR A 83 -2.37 -2.49 -4.42
N ASN A 84 -3.60 -2.41 -3.89
CA ASN A 84 -4.02 -1.37 -2.97
C ASN A 84 -3.28 -1.44 -1.62
N THR A 85 -2.88 -2.63 -1.20
CA THR A 85 -2.20 -2.83 0.09
C THR A 85 -0.68 -2.71 0.01
N VAL A 86 -0.06 -3.07 -1.11
CA VAL A 86 1.40 -3.15 -1.24
C VAL A 86 1.91 -2.34 -2.43
N CYS A 87 1.43 -2.61 -3.64
CA CYS A 87 2.05 -2.12 -4.86
C CYS A 87 1.86 -0.60 -5.07
N GLN A 88 0.71 -0.06 -4.68
CA GLN A 88 0.36 1.35 -4.87
C GLN A 88 1.35 2.30 -4.18
N ALA A 89 2.00 1.85 -3.09
CA ALA A 89 2.94 2.64 -2.33
C ALA A 89 4.05 3.24 -3.21
N CYS A 90 4.45 2.52 -4.27
CA CYS A 90 5.40 3.02 -5.25
C CYS A 90 4.74 3.34 -6.60
N HIS A 91 3.80 2.50 -7.05
CA HIS A 91 3.29 2.57 -8.42
C HIS A 91 2.16 3.60 -8.64
N ALA A 92 1.50 4.11 -7.59
CA ALA A 92 0.47 5.13 -7.77
C ALA A 92 1.05 6.48 -8.23
N ALA A 93 2.18 6.88 -7.67
CA ALA A 93 2.85 8.15 -7.97
C ALA A 93 4.19 7.99 -8.72
N GLY A 94 4.64 6.76 -8.96
CA GLY A 94 5.92 6.48 -9.61
C GLY A 94 7.13 6.79 -8.71
N ILE A 95 7.03 6.50 -7.42
CA ILE A 95 8.09 6.77 -6.44
C ILE A 95 9.37 6.05 -6.84
N ALA A 96 10.50 6.76 -6.72
CA ALA A 96 11.83 6.24 -7.05
C ALA A 96 11.95 5.69 -8.49
N GLY A 97 11.16 6.21 -9.43
CA GLY A 97 11.15 5.76 -10.82
C GLY A 97 10.36 4.48 -11.06
N ALA A 98 9.49 4.06 -10.13
CA ALA A 98 8.54 3.00 -10.37
C ALA A 98 7.62 3.36 -11.56
N PRO A 99 7.28 2.42 -12.46
CA PRO A 99 6.35 2.69 -13.54
C PRO A 99 4.97 2.99 -12.96
N LYS A 100 4.45 4.18 -13.26
CA LYS A 100 3.17 4.63 -12.72
C LYS A 100 2.02 3.81 -13.30
N THR A 101 1.12 3.31 -12.46
CA THR A 101 -0.11 2.62 -12.90
C THR A 101 -0.94 3.55 -13.79
N GLY A 102 -1.48 3.04 -14.89
CA GLY A 102 -2.23 3.83 -15.89
C GLY A 102 -1.38 4.68 -16.84
N ASP A 103 -0.05 4.72 -16.71
CA ASP A 103 0.81 5.51 -17.61
C ASP A 103 1.22 4.72 -18.86
N GLN A 104 0.39 4.78 -19.89
CA GLN A 104 0.61 4.04 -21.14
C GLN A 104 1.98 4.31 -21.77
N SER A 105 2.52 5.53 -21.62
CA SER A 105 3.80 5.89 -22.21
C SER A 105 4.95 5.09 -21.59
N VAL A 106 4.90 4.87 -20.28
CA VAL A 106 5.93 4.11 -19.53
C VAL A 106 5.74 2.60 -19.65
N TRP A 107 4.50 2.14 -19.87
CA TRP A 107 4.17 0.71 -19.97
C TRP A 107 4.36 0.11 -21.36
N SER A 108 4.28 0.91 -22.43
CA SER A 108 4.43 0.44 -23.82
C SER A 108 5.66 -0.48 -24.03
N ALA A 109 6.87 0.02 -23.78
CA ALA A 109 8.12 -0.74 -23.94
C ALA A 109 8.24 -1.94 -22.97
N ARG A 110 7.45 -1.97 -21.90
CA ARG A 110 7.44 -3.08 -20.93
C ARG A 110 6.54 -4.20 -21.42
N LEU A 111 5.39 -3.85 -22.00
CA LEU A 111 4.45 -4.79 -22.60
C LEU A 111 5.08 -5.54 -23.79
N ASP A 112 5.97 -4.89 -24.54
CA ASP A 112 6.73 -5.53 -25.63
C ASP A 112 7.61 -6.70 -25.17
N LEU A 113 7.98 -6.75 -23.88
CA LEU A 113 8.74 -7.87 -23.30
C LEU A 113 7.86 -9.10 -23.02
N GLY A 114 6.54 -8.94 -23.01
CA GLY A 114 5.55 -9.95 -22.66
C GLY A 114 5.32 -10.12 -21.16
N ASN A 115 4.09 -10.50 -20.81
CA ASN A 115 3.62 -10.56 -19.41
C ASN A 115 4.47 -11.50 -18.53
N ASN A 116 4.92 -12.63 -19.06
CA ASN A 116 5.75 -13.57 -18.30
C ASN A 116 7.06 -12.93 -17.80
N VAL A 117 7.67 -12.04 -18.58
CA VAL A 117 8.90 -11.33 -18.17
C VAL A 117 8.59 -10.30 -17.08
N LEU A 118 7.41 -9.67 -17.15
CA LEU A 118 6.95 -8.75 -16.11
C LEU A 118 6.71 -9.49 -14.80
N TYR A 119 5.99 -10.62 -14.82
CA TYR A 119 5.76 -11.45 -13.64
C TYR A 119 7.08 -11.88 -12.99
N GLN A 120 8.03 -12.37 -13.78
CA GLN A 120 9.34 -12.80 -13.27
C GLN A 120 10.16 -11.63 -12.69
N SER A 121 10.06 -10.44 -13.29
CA SER A 121 10.73 -9.24 -12.77
C SER A 121 10.17 -8.84 -11.40
N VAL A 122 8.87 -8.98 -11.18
CA VAL A 122 8.24 -8.68 -9.89
C VAL A 122 8.56 -9.76 -8.86
N ILE A 123 8.41 -11.04 -9.22
CA ILE A 123 8.66 -12.18 -8.31
C ILE A 123 10.11 -12.15 -7.80
N LYS A 124 11.09 -11.93 -8.69
CA LYS A 124 12.51 -11.90 -8.33
C LYS A 124 12.96 -10.54 -7.75
N GLY A 125 12.19 -9.48 -8.02
CA GLY A 125 12.60 -8.11 -7.78
C GLY A 125 13.45 -7.56 -8.94
N LYS A 126 13.41 -6.24 -9.12
CA LYS A 126 14.14 -5.55 -10.20
C LYS A 126 14.46 -4.12 -9.80
N ASN A 127 15.72 -3.73 -9.93
CA ASN A 127 16.22 -2.42 -9.52
C ASN A 127 15.87 -2.14 -8.04
N LEU A 128 15.15 -1.05 -7.77
CA LEU A 128 14.70 -0.67 -6.43
C LEU A 128 13.40 -1.39 -6.00
N MET A 129 12.77 -2.17 -6.88
CA MET A 129 11.60 -2.97 -6.54
C MET A 129 12.06 -4.27 -5.84
N PRO A 130 11.72 -4.48 -4.55
CA PRO A 130 12.07 -5.70 -3.84
C PRO A 130 11.38 -6.92 -4.44
N ALA A 131 11.89 -8.11 -4.13
CA ALA A 131 11.25 -9.37 -4.53
C ALA A 131 9.78 -9.40 -4.09
N ARG A 132 8.89 -9.84 -4.99
CA ARG A 132 7.44 -9.87 -4.81
C ARG A 132 6.84 -8.49 -4.48
N GLY A 133 7.50 -7.40 -4.85
CA GLY A 133 7.08 -6.04 -4.49
C GLY A 133 7.07 -5.77 -2.98
N GLY A 134 7.72 -6.61 -2.16
CA GLY A 134 7.70 -6.51 -0.71
C GLY A 134 6.59 -7.33 -0.03
N ALA A 135 5.70 -7.97 -0.81
CA ALA A 135 4.68 -8.85 -0.28
C ALA A 135 5.28 -10.24 0.04
N THR A 136 5.89 -10.39 1.22
CA THR A 136 6.58 -11.63 1.62
C THR A 136 5.68 -12.87 1.68
N ASN A 137 4.38 -12.66 1.88
CA ASN A 137 3.42 -13.74 2.09
C ASN A 137 2.50 -13.97 0.87
N ALA A 138 2.62 -13.15 -0.18
CA ALA A 138 1.81 -13.31 -1.39
C ALA A 138 2.32 -14.51 -2.19
N SER A 139 1.42 -15.31 -2.78
CA SER A 139 1.76 -16.40 -3.71
C SER A 139 2.14 -15.86 -5.09
N ASP A 140 2.73 -16.70 -5.96
CA ASP A 140 3.10 -16.25 -7.31
C ASP A 140 1.86 -15.88 -8.13
N ASP A 141 0.74 -16.53 -7.84
CA ASP A 141 -0.56 -16.22 -8.44
C ASP A 141 -1.09 -14.87 -7.99
N ASP A 142 -0.98 -14.54 -6.70
CA ASP A 142 -1.39 -13.21 -6.20
C ASP A 142 -0.54 -12.10 -6.85
N ILE A 143 0.76 -12.35 -7.02
CA ILE A 143 1.66 -11.41 -7.71
C ILE A 143 1.27 -11.26 -9.18
N ARG A 144 0.98 -12.35 -9.89
CA ARG A 144 0.49 -12.31 -11.27
C ARG A 144 -0.81 -11.51 -11.38
N ALA A 145 -1.78 -11.79 -10.50
CA ALA A 145 -3.05 -11.06 -10.45
C ALA A 145 -2.84 -9.55 -10.22
N ALA A 146 -1.92 -9.16 -9.32
CA ALA A 146 -1.63 -7.74 -9.09
C ALA A 146 -0.97 -7.06 -10.30
N VAL A 147 -0.09 -7.77 -11.01
CA VAL A 147 0.46 -7.25 -12.28
C VAL A 147 -0.66 -7.11 -13.30
N ASP A 148 -1.52 -8.11 -13.45
CA ASP A 148 -2.64 -8.08 -14.41
C ASP A 148 -3.62 -6.95 -14.10
N PHE A 149 -3.91 -6.70 -12.82
CA PHE A 149 -4.68 -5.53 -12.40
C PHE A 149 -4.00 -4.23 -12.84
N MET A 150 -2.69 -4.08 -12.62
CA MET A 150 -1.99 -2.87 -13.08
C MET A 150 -2.03 -2.74 -14.62
N LEU A 151 -1.95 -3.85 -15.35
CA LEU A 151 -2.04 -3.85 -16.81
C LEU A 151 -3.47 -3.54 -17.31
N SER A 152 -4.51 -3.94 -16.58
CA SER A 152 -5.90 -3.64 -16.96
C SER A 152 -6.22 -2.15 -16.86
N THR A 153 -5.53 -1.40 -15.98
CA THR A 153 -5.66 0.07 -15.90
C THR A 153 -5.09 0.84 -17.10
N LEU A 154 -4.43 0.14 -18.03
CA LEU A 154 -3.82 0.72 -19.24
C LEU A 154 -4.78 0.78 -20.43
N GLN A 155 -5.98 0.21 -20.30
CA GLN A 155 -6.99 0.11 -21.35
C GLN A 155 -7.84 1.38 -21.48
#